data_AF-A0A3G4W5X3-F1
#
_entry.id   AF-A0A3G4W5X3-F1
#
_cell.length_a   1.000
_cell.length_b   1.000
_cell.length_c   1.000
_cell.angle_alpha   90.00
_cell.angle_beta   90.00
_cell.angle_gamma   90.00
#
_symmetry.space_group_name_H-M   'P 1'
#
loop_
_entity.id
_entity.type
_entity.pdbx_description
1 polymer ?
#
loop_
_entity_poly.entity_id
_entity_poly.type
_entity_poly.pdbx_seq_one_letter_code
_entity_poly.pdbx_strand_id
1 'polypeptide(L)'
;MSNHATNAHLEALREEVRATDSRLTPQERAHLESLLDDLAADRAAADAPGTATSLNHAAERFEVRHPSLAAALRNLGVSLANIGI
;
A
#
# COMPACT_ATOMS: atom_id res chain seq x y z
N MET A 1 -13.28 -16.14 -1.12
CA MET A 1 -13.43 -15.09 -2.16
C MET A 1 -12.50 -13.88 -1.93
N SER A 2 -11.49 -13.98 -1.05
CA SER A 2 -10.77 -12.81 -0.51
C SER A 2 -9.60 -12.28 -1.36
N ASN A 3 -9.24 -12.95 -2.46
CA ASN A 3 -8.02 -12.65 -3.21
C ASN A 3 -8.15 -11.61 -4.33
N HIS A 4 -9.38 -11.28 -4.75
CA HIS A 4 -9.62 -10.25 -5.77
C HIS A 4 -9.57 -8.83 -5.20
N ALA A 5 -9.99 -8.66 -3.95
CA ALA A 5 -10.03 -7.35 -3.30
C ALA A 5 -8.62 -6.74 -3.18
N THR A 6 -7.62 -7.52 -2.76
CA THR A 6 -6.24 -7.04 -2.61
C THR A 6 -5.63 -6.59 -3.93
N ASN A 7 -5.90 -7.33 -5.01
CA ASN A 7 -5.41 -6.97 -6.35
C ASN A 7 -6.02 -5.65 -6.84
N ALA A 8 -7.33 -5.46 -6.66
CA ALA A 8 -7.99 -4.20 -7.01
C ALA A 8 -7.45 -3.01 -6.21
N HIS A 9 -7.17 -3.19 -4.92
CA HIS A 9 -6.58 -2.12 -4.10
C HIS A 9 -5.13 -1.82 -4.49
N LEU A 10 -4.33 -2.82 -4.88
CA LEU A 10 -2.97 -2.61 -5.41
C LEU A 10 -2.99 -1.82 -6.72
N GLU A 11 -3.95 -2.13 -7.60
CA GLU A 11 -4.10 -1.44 -8.88
C GLU A 11 -4.52 0.03 -8.67
N ALA A 12 -5.46 0.27 -7.77
CA ALA A 12 -5.85 1.63 -7.36
C ALA A 12 -4.68 2.40 -6.72
N LEU A 13 -3.90 1.76 -5.85
CA LEU A 13 -2.71 2.39 -5.25
C LEU A 13 -1.67 2.74 -6.34
N ARG A 14 -1.43 1.87 -7.31
CA ARG A 14 -0.52 2.16 -8.45
C ARG A 14 -0.98 3.37 -9.27
N GLU A 15 -2.27 3.50 -9.50
CA GLU A 15 -2.83 4.64 -10.23
C GLU A 15 -2.69 5.94 -9.43
N GLU A 16 -2.95 5.91 -8.13
CA GLU A 16 -2.72 7.05 -7.23
C GLU A 16 -1.24 7.46 -7.15
N VAL A 17 -0.32 6.49 -7.11
CA VAL A 17 1.13 6.76 -7.15
C VAL A 17 1.50 7.45 -8.45
N ARG A 18 1.01 6.97 -9.61
CA ARG A 18 1.24 7.67 -10.91
C ARG A 18 0.67 9.08 -10.92
N ALA A 19 -0.55 9.25 -10.42
CA ALA A 19 -1.21 10.56 -10.38
C ALA A 19 -0.45 11.53 -9.45
N THR A 20 0.13 11.02 -8.38
CA THR A 20 0.84 11.81 -7.35
C THR A 20 2.34 11.91 -7.60
N ASP A 21 2.90 11.17 -8.58
CA ASP A 21 4.34 11.06 -8.86
C ASP A 21 5.04 12.42 -8.96
N SER A 22 4.40 13.38 -9.63
CA SER A 22 4.90 14.75 -9.80
C SER A 22 4.98 15.56 -8.49
N ARG A 23 4.33 15.11 -7.42
CA ARG A 23 4.33 15.72 -6.08
C ARG A 23 5.09 14.89 -5.04
N LEU A 24 5.51 13.66 -5.37
CA LEU A 24 6.27 12.78 -4.50
C LEU A 24 7.75 13.14 -4.51
N THR A 25 8.40 13.04 -3.36
CA THR A 25 9.87 13.08 -3.30
C THR A 25 10.46 11.76 -3.81
N PRO A 26 11.74 11.74 -4.24
CA PRO A 26 12.40 10.51 -4.71
C PRO A 26 12.37 9.39 -3.66
N GLN A 27 12.48 9.76 -2.37
CA GLN A 27 12.43 8.82 -1.26
C GLN A 27 11.03 8.24 -1.05
N GLU A 28 9.99 9.08 -1.15
CA GLU A 28 8.59 8.64 -1.04
C GLU A 28 8.23 7.71 -2.19
N ARG A 29 8.65 8.05 -3.41
CA ARG A 29 8.43 7.22 -4.59
C ARG A 29 9.13 5.86 -4.44
N ALA A 30 10.41 5.84 -4.06
CA ALA A 30 11.15 4.60 -3.88
C ALA A 30 10.53 3.69 -2.80
N HIS A 31 10.04 4.28 -1.71
CA HIS A 31 9.34 3.54 -0.66
C HIS A 31 8.02 2.93 -1.18
N LEU A 32 7.21 3.72 -1.89
CA LEU A 32 5.94 3.25 -2.46
C LEU A 32 6.14 2.15 -3.52
N GLU A 33 7.15 2.31 -4.39
CA GLU A 33 7.49 1.30 -5.39
C GLU A 33 7.98 0.01 -4.73
N SER A 34 8.82 0.09 -3.70
CA SER A 34 9.25 -1.09 -2.93
C SER A 34 8.07 -1.81 -2.30
N LEU A 35 7.17 -1.09 -1.62
CA LEU A 35 5.98 -1.68 -1.01
C LEU A 35 5.10 -2.38 -2.05
N LEU A 36 4.89 -1.75 -3.21
CA LEU A 36 4.11 -2.32 -4.30
C LEU A 36 4.76 -3.55 -4.90
N ASP A 37 6.09 -3.57 -5.00
CA ASP A 37 6.86 -4.71 -5.50
C ASP A 37 6.82 -5.87 -4.49
N ASP A 38 7.06 -5.61 -3.20
CA ASP A 38 6.95 -6.60 -2.12
C ASP A 38 5.55 -7.25 -2.08
N LEU A 39 4.49 -6.44 -2.19
CA LEU A 39 3.11 -6.91 -2.21
C LEU A 39 2.74 -7.68 -3.49
N ALA A 40 3.36 -7.34 -4.63
CA ALA A 40 3.09 -7.99 -5.91
C ALA A 40 3.92 -9.28 -6.09
N ALA A 41 5.14 -9.30 -5.57
CA ALA A 41 6.09 -10.40 -5.72
C ALA A 41 5.74 -11.59 -4.81
N ASP A 42 5.27 -11.32 -3.59
CA ASP A 42 5.10 -12.37 -2.60
C ASP A 42 3.76 -12.29 -1.87
N ARG A 43 2.86 -13.21 -2.24
CA ARG A 43 1.55 -13.35 -1.60
C ARG A 43 1.67 -13.80 -0.15
N ALA A 44 2.78 -14.45 0.24
CA ALA A 44 3.06 -14.79 1.63
C ALA A 44 3.65 -13.61 2.41
N ALA A 45 4.31 -12.65 1.76
CA ALA A 45 4.72 -11.37 2.35
C ALA A 45 3.50 -10.48 2.64
N ALA A 46 2.48 -10.55 1.79
CA ALA A 46 1.18 -9.94 2.06
C ALA A 46 0.53 -10.50 3.35
N ASP A 47 0.71 -11.80 3.60
CA ASP A 47 0.29 -12.51 4.81
C ASP A 47 1.32 -12.46 5.97
N ALA A 48 2.47 -11.79 5.79
CA ALA A 48 3.50 -11.76 6.81
C ALA A 48 3.08 -10.91 8.01
N PRO A 49 3.31 -11.39 9.26
CA PRO A 49 3.00 -10.63 10.45
C PRO A 49 3.86 -9.36 10.47
N GLY A 50 3.19 -8.22 10.32
CA GLY A 50 3.83 -6.90 10.29
C GLY A 50 3.62 -6.11 9.00
N THR A 51 3.21 -6.75 7.89
CA THR A 51 2.97 -6.04 6.62
C THR A 51 1.85 -5.02 6.73
N ALA A 52 0.74 -5.38 7.39
CA ALA A 52 -0.35 -4.45 7.68
C ALA A 52 0.10 -3.26 8.54
N THR A 53 0.96 -3.50 9.53
CA THR A 53 1.53 -2.45 10.39
C THR A 53 2.45 -1.51 9.61
N SER A 54 3.32 -2.05 8.75
CA SER A 54 4.21 -1.27 7.88
C SER A 54 3.42 -0.38 6.92
N LEU A 55 2.33 -0.90 6.34
CA LEU A 55 1.43 -0.13 5.48
C LEU A 55 0.72 0.99 6.25
N ASN A 56 0.31 0.73 7.50
CA ASN A 56 -0.31 1.75 8.34
C ASN A 56 0.69 2.86 8.70
N HIS A 57 1.94 2.52 9.04
CA HIS A 57 2.99 3.51 9.31
C HIS A 57 3.35 4.33 8.06
N ALA A 58 3.36 3.70 6.88
CA ALA A 58 3.49 4.43 5.62
C ALA A 58 2.31 5.39 5.43
N ALA A 59 1.07 4.93 5.66
CA ALA A 59 -0.12 5.77 5.56
C ALA A 59 -0.05 7.00 6.50
N GLU A 60 0.35 6.82 7.75
CA GLU A 60 0.53 7.92 8.73
C GLU A 60 1.53 8.97 8.24
N ARG A 61 2.63 8.54 7.61
CA ARG A 61 3.61 9.45 7.02
C ARG A 61 3.04 10.23 5.83
N PHE A 62 2.23 9.58 5.00
CA PHE A 62 1.62 10.19 3.83
C PHE A 62 0.39 11.04 4.18
N GLU A 63 -0.26 10.84 5.33
CA GLU A 63 -1.52 11.51 5.69
C GLU A 63 -1.43 13.05 5.65
N VAL A 64 -0.27 13.60 6.03
CA VAL A 64 -0.04 15.05 6.07
C VAL A 64 0.16 15.67 4.68
N ARG A 65 0.85 14.97 3.77
CA ARG A 65 1.28 15.53 2.47
C ARG A 65 0.46 14.99 1.29
N HIS A 66 -0.07 13.78 1.43
CA HIS A 66 -0.71 12.97 0.39
C HIS A 66 -1.87 12.17 1.01
N PRO A 67 -2.98 12.82 1.41
CA PRO A 67 -4.07 12.18 2.13
C PRO A 67 -4.76 11.06 1.34
N SER A 68 -4.77 11.14 0.00
CA SER A 68 -5.36 10.10 -0.85
C SER A 68 -4.50 8.82 -0.85
N LEU A 69 -3.18 8.95 -1.04
CA LEU A 69 -2.23 7.84 -0.90
C LEU A 69 -2.28 7.20 0.49
N ALA A 70 -2.42 8.01 1.55
CA ALA A 70 -2.59 7.50 2.90
C ALA A 70 -3.85 6.64 3.03
N ALA A 71 -4.98 7.09 2.48
CA ALA A 71 -6.22 6.32 2.47
C ALA A 71 -6.06 5.01 1.69
N ALA A 72 -5.40 5.02 0.53
CA ALA A 72 -5.15 3.83 -0.27
C ALA A 72 -4.28 2.79 0.47
N LEU A 73 -3.17 3.22 1.07
CA LEU A 73 -2.28 2.36 1.87
C LEU A 73 -3.02 1.73 3.06
N ARG A 74 -3.88 2.50 3.72
CA ARG A 74 -4.63 2.06 4.90
C ARG A 74 -5.72 1.04 4.53
N ASN A 75 -6.41 1.24 3.40
CA ASN A 75 -7.34 0.24 2.85
C ASN A 75 -6.64 -1.07 2.48
N LEU A 76 -5.40 -0.98 1.96
CA LEU A 76 -4.56 -2.14 1.67
C LEU A 76 -4.17 -2.88 2.96
N GLY A 77 -3.68 -2.17 3.97
CA GLY A 77 -3.34 -2.75 5.26
C GLY A 77 -4.52 -3.44 5.94
N VAL A 78 -5.71 -2.83 5.91
CA VAL A 78 -6.95 -3.42 6.44
C VAL A 78 -7.36 -4.66 5.65
N SER A 79 -7.27 -4.62 4.31
CA SER A 79 -7.60 -5.76 3.47
C SER A 79 -6.67 -6.95 3.75
N LEU A 80 -5.38 -6.71 3.95
CA LEU A 80 -4.41 -7.74 4.31
C LEU A 80 -4.63 -8.28 5.72
N ALA A 81 -4.86 -7.40 6.70
CA ALA A 81 -5.18 -7.81 8.07
C ALA A 81 -6.45 -8.68 8.13
N ASN A 82 -7.44 -8.43 7.27
CA ASN A 82 -8.65 -9.24 7.16
C ASN A 82 -8.44 -10.59 6.45
N ILE A 83 -7.33 -10.79 5.71
CA ILE A 83 -7.01 -12.06 5.03
C ILE A 83 -6.27 -13.01 5.97
N GLY A 84 -5.43 -12.49 6.86
CA GLY A 84 -4.67 -13.25 7.85
C GLY A 84 -5.45 -13.67 9.12
N ILE A 85 -6.80 -13.55 9.12
CA ILE A 85 -7.70 -13.99 10.21
C ILE A 85 -8.35 -15.33 9.84
#